data_AF-A0A7S2S760-F1
#
_entry.id   AF-A0A7S2S760-F1
#
_cell.length_a   1.000
_cell.length_b   1.000
_cell.length_c   1.000
_cell.angle_alpha   90.00
_cell.angle_beta   90.00
_cell.angle_gamma   90.00
#
_symmetry.space_group_name_H-M   'P 1'
#
loop_
_entity.id
_entity.type
_entity.pdbx_description
1 polymer ?
#
loop_
_entity_poly.entity_id
_entity_poly.type
_entity_poly.pdbx_seq_one_letter_code
_entity_poly.pdbx_strand_id
1 'polypeptide(L)'
;LIATGGDSETDATPIPMTFVDFRFQSSKSLIAKRNLRKTKYQENMTGPNGCGVICKESFMILVAGIGLLTDFYDFTVINLVKPILKEEYPVEDFDNSNTNSMLTASSLFGALCGQLILGALADRFGRRRLLLLSGALAFLGSLGSACSINYGTDGIYTLLILFRFVMGVGIGGEYPLSSSHTMEHAKDGDSGWRLALTYSMMGVGTLLSSLIVYLFQVAGANPELTWRFAFGFGAFLSLMNIYLRYNHVQDSAKFVSIQEEKTNKARGVSLETESYISTSAAIKKYWFPLVGTMGAWFLYDIIDYGLGLYSAEVVSLLDLGSTQVDTTKGVLIINLIGLPGFFASAFMIEKVGRKQTQLLGVSGMLICYLVLGLGYNSIKEYPYAFLVLYGAQLLFDNLGPGASTFVIPAEIFPTVSRATCHGMSAAAGKSGAVVGSYTFNKLMTAIGLENMFWFCLGVSLLLNLWTWVFIPFYGTKQLVHLEESQRNGEALTLLYKPCEYFEKYPVRDDLEVLQASAIPSKIEPYVQGPHTN
;
A
#
# COMPACT_ATOMS: atom_id res chain seq x y z
N LEU A 1 -59.54 62.59 16.94
CA LEU A 1 -59.62 61.19 17.43
C LEU A 1 -58.22 60.81 17.90
N ILE A 2 -57.88 61.22 19.14
CA ILE A 2 -57.68 60.33 20.31
C ILE A 2 -56.48 59.40 20.05
N ALA A 3 -55.27 59.84 20.42
CA ALA A 3 -54.62 59.61 21.74
C ALA A 3 -54.05 58.18 21.82
N THR A 4 -52.82 57.89 22.24
CA THR A 4 -51.76 58.54 23.04
C THR A 4 -50.59 57.54 23.01
N GLY A 5 -49.31 57.88 23.16
CA GLY A 5 -48.68 59.12 23.53
C GLY A 5 -47.17 58.91 23.73
N GLY A 6 -46.49 59.98 24.11
CA GLY A 6 -45.15 59.93 24.72
C GLY A 6 -44.09 60.73 23.97
N ASP A 7 -44.11 62.05 24.18
CA ASP A 7 -43.07 63.06 23.93
C ASP A 7 -41.68 62.61 24.43
N SER A 8 -40.50 63.10 24.02
CA SER A 8 -40.04 64.28 23.27
C SER A 8 -38.53 64.12 23.01
N GLU A 9 -38.06 64.71 21.90
CA GLU A 9 -36.75 65.36 21.66
C GLU A 9 -35.45 64.76 22.22
N THR A 10 -34.47 64.50 21.34
CA THR A 10 -33.30 65.40 21.15
C THR A 10 -32.32 64.86 20.12
N ASP A 11 -31.76 65.79 19.34
CA ASP A 11 -30.70 65.60 18.36
C ASP A 11 -29.48 64.83 18.89
N ALA A 12 -29.08 63.78 18.16
CA ALA A 12 -27.71 63.28 18.18
C ALA A 12 -27.34 62.71 16.80
N THR A 13 -26.32 63.32 16.20
CA THR A 13 -25.69 63.05 14.90
C THR A 13 -25.45 61.56 14.57
N PRO A 14 -25.74 61.08 13.35
CA PRO A 14 -25.38 59.73 12.94
C PRO A 14 -23.92 59.65 12.44
N ILE A 15 -23.12 58.89 13.19
CA ILE A 15 -21.75 58.45 12.83
C ILE A 15 -21.86 57.45 11.65
N PRO A 16 -21.02 57.57 10.60
CA PRO A 16 -21.15 56.75 9.40
C PRO A 16 -20.76 55.28 9.63
N MET A 17 -21.63 54.39 9.17
CA MET A 17 -21.41 52.94 9.07
C MET A 17 -20.13 52.62 8.28
N THR A 18 -19.18 51.96 8.94
CA THR A 18 -18.02 51.35 8.30
C THR A 18 -18.40 49.97 7.76
N PHE A 19 -18.50 49.87 6.44
CA PHE A 19 -18.47 48.60 5.72
C PHE A 19 -17.12 47.92 5.94
N VAL A 20 -17.13 46.67 6.44
CA VAL A 20 -15.94 45.83 6.55
C VAL A 20 -15.56 45.34 5.15
N ASP A 21 -14.54 45.98 4.61
CA ASP A 21 -13.95 45.72 3.30
C ASP A 21 -13.07 44.45 3.38
N PHE A 22 -13.58 43.31 2.90
CA PHE A 22 -12.83 42.04 2.78
C PHE A 22 -11.78 42.18 1.67
N ARG A 23 -10.66 42.83 1.96
CA ARG A 23 -9.52 42.91 1.03
C ARG A 23 -8.88 41.54 0.85
N PHE A 24 -8.99 41.03 -0.37
CA PHE A 24 -8.16 39.96 -0.93
C PHE A 24 -6.69 40.20 -0.59
N GLN A 25 -6.14 39.36 0.30
CA GLN A 25 -4.71 39.28 0.54
C GLN A 25 -4.04 38.86 -0.77
N SER A 26 -3.21 39.74 -1.34
CA SER A 26 -2.58 39.50 -2.65
C SER A 26 -1.80 38.19 -2.64
N SER A 27 -1.95 37.42 -3.71
CA SER A 27 -1.31 36.12 -3.97
C SER A 27 0.20 36.13 -3.71
N LYS A 28 0.85 37.29 -3.85
CA LYS A 28 2.28 37.49 -3.55
C LYS A 28 2.63 37.26 -2.07
N SER A 29 1.76 37.60 -1.13
CA SER A 29 1.99 37.41 0.31
C SER A 29 1.86 35.93 0.74
N LEU A 30 0.97 35.18 0.09
CA LEU A 30 0.82 33.73 0.26
C LEU A 30 1.99 32.98 -0.36
N ILE A 31 2.45 33.39 -1.55
CA ILE A 31 3.65 32.83 -2.20
C ILE A 31 4.90 33.12 -1.37
N ALA A 32 5.05 34.32 -0.82
CA ALA A 32 6.16 34.67 0.06
C ALA A 32 6.15 33.85 1.37
N LYS A 33 4.98 33.67 2.02
CA LYS A 33 4.84 32.80 3.20
C LYS A 33 5.10 31.32 2.88
N ARG A 34 4.74 30.87 1.67
CA ARG A 34 4.99 29.50 1.20
C ARG A 34 6.47 29.28 0.86
N ASN A 35 7.15 30.28 0.30
CA ASN A 35 8.58 30.26 0.03
C ASN A 35 9.39 30.33 1.33
N LEU A 36 9.02 31.15 2.31
CA LEU A 36 9.64 31.16 3.64
C LEU A 36 9.51 29.82 4.38
N ARG A 37 8.38 29.10 4.21
CA ARG A 37 8.25 27.71 4.70
C ARG A 37 9.14 26.74 3.92
N LYS A 38 9.32 26.92 2.60
CA LYS A 38 10.28 26.14 1.80
C LYS A 38 11.72 26.38 2.27
N THR A 39 12.11 27.63 2.56
CA THR A 39 13.47 27.95 3.02
C THR A 39 13.75 27.38 4.41
N LYS A 40 12.82 27.53 5.37
CA LYS A 40 12.94 26.88 6.69
C LYS A 40 12.93 25.34 6.62
N TYR A 41 12.23 24.77 5.64
CA TYR A 41 12.24 23.32 5.41
C TYR A 41 13.57 22.86 4.82
N GLN A 42 14.16 23.63 3.89
CA GLN A 42 15.47 23.38 3.30
C GLN A 42 16.63 23.58 4.30
N GLU A 43 16.56 24.58 5.18
CA GLU A 43 17.54 24.75 6.28
C GLU A 43 17.52 23.57 7.26
N ASN A 44 16.34 22.96 7.48
CA ASN A 44 16.22 21.71 8.24
C ASN A 44 16.68 20.44 7.47
N MET A 45 17.06 20.56 6.19
CA MET A 45 17.64 19.45 5.40
C MET A 45 19.17 19.35 5.54
N THR A 46 19.82 20.38 6.08
CA THR A 46 21.28 20.42 6.27
C THR A 46 21.61 20.62 7.74
N GLY A 47 21.31 19.61 8.57
CA GLY A 47 21.95 19.50 9.87
C GLY A 47 23.46 19.26 9.67
N PRO A 48 24.35 19.79 10.53
CA PRO A 48 25.80 19.80 10.32
C PRO A 48 26.44 18.39 10.21
N ASN A 49 25.69 17.33 10.53
CA ASN A 49 26.11 15.95 10.39
C ASN A 49 25.02 15.20 9.59
N GLY A 50 25.36 14.65 8.42
CA GLY A 50 24.45 13.92 7.50
C GLY A 50 23.61 12.77 8.12
N CYS A 51 23.79 12.47 9.41
CA CYS A 51 22.94 11.65 10.25
C CYS A 51 21.46 12.12 10.28
N GLY A 52 21.20 13.43 10.22
CA GLY A 52 19.84 13.97 10.23
C GLY A 52 19.01 13.62 8.97
N VAL A 53 19.66 13.47 7.82
CA VAL A 53 19.00 13.16 6.53
C VAL A 53 18.63 11.67 6.46
N ILE A 54 19.53 10.79 6.92
CA ILE A 54 19.30 9.34 6.95
C ILE A 54 18.17 8.96 7.92
N CYS A 55 18.13 9.59 9.11
CA CYS A 55 17.03 9.41 10.06
C CYS A 55 15.68 9.85 9.47
N LYS A 56 15.66 10.93 8.67
CA LYS A 56 14.43 11.45 8.07
C LYS A 56 13.95 10.59 6.89
N GLU A 57 14.84 10.12 6.02
CA GLU A 57 14.49 9.20 4.93
C GLU A 57 13.92 7.87 5.46
N SER A 58 14.56 7.30 6.50
CA SER A 58 14.10 6.07 7.14
C SER A 58 12.75 6.26 7.83
N PHE A 59 12.52 7.44 8.43
CA PHE A 59 11.24 7.80 9.01
C PHE A 59 10.12 7.92 7.96
N MET A 60 10.41 8.42 6.75
CA MET A 60 9.39 8.49 5.70
C MET A 60 8.99 7.11 5.18
N ILE A 61 9.93 6.15 5.10
CA ILE A 61 9.62 4.74 4.81
C ILE A 61 8.72 4.17 5.91
N LEU A 62 9.03 4.45 7.17
CA LEU A 62 8.21 4.00 8.29
C LEU A 62 6.79 4.56 8.22
N VAL A 63 6.61 5.83 7.85
CA VAL A 63 5.27 6.44 7.67
C VAL A 63 4.48 5.76 6.56
N ALA A 64 5.11 5.41 5.43
CA ALA A 64 4.46 4.62 4.37
C ALA A 64 4.11 3.21 4.86
N GLY A 65 5.03 2.57 5.58
CA GLY A 65 4.87 1.22 6.10
C GLY A 65 3.77 1.12 7.16
N ILE A 66 3.58 2.14 8.00
CA ILE A 66 2.47 2.20 8.98
C ILE A 66 1.10 2.17 8.29
N GLY A 67 1.00 2.72 7.08
CA GLY A 67 -0.18 2.58 6.24
C GLY A 67 -0.50 1.12 5.94
N LEU A 68 0.45 0.44 5.30
CA LEU A 68 0.31 -0.98 4.96
C LEU A 68 0.15 -1.89 6.19
N LEU A 69 0.77 -1.54 7.33
CA LEU A 69 0.55 -2.21 8.62
C LEU A 69 -0.91 -2.14 9.03
N THR A 70 -1.48 -0.94 9.01
CA THR A 70 -2.88 -0.68 9.40
C THR A 70 -3.83 -1.46 8.50
N ASP A 71 -3.59 -1.41 7.19
CA ASP A 71 -4.42 -2.09 6.20
C ASP A 71 -4.45 -3.60 6.41
N PHE A 72 -3.28 -4.22 6.65
CA PHE A 72 -3.20 -5.66 6.86
C PHE A 72 -3.70 -6.10 8.22
N TYR A 73 -3.56 -5.26 9.25
CA TYR A 73 -4.28 -5.47 10.50
C TYR A 73 -5.79 -5.60 10.22
N ASP A 74 -6.35 -4.63 9.50
CA ASP A 74 -7.78 -4.57 9.19
C ASP A 74 -8.27 -5.69 8.25
N PHE A 75 -7.45 -6.14 7.31
CA PHE A 75 -7.79 -7.32 6.48
C PHE A 75 -7.73 -8.64 7.24
N THR A 76 -6.80 -8.80 8.18
CA THR A 76 -6.56 -10.10 8.81
C THR A 76 -7.37 -10.29 10.09
N VAL A 77 -7.71 -9.21 10.80
CA VAL A 77 -8.49 -9.30 12.06
C VAL A 77 -9.84 -9.98 11.88
N ILE A 78 -10.47 -9.87 10.70
CA ILE A 78 -11.75 -10.51 10.42
C ILE A 78 -11.69 -12.04 10.47
N ASN A 79 -10.54 -12.65 10.12
CA ASN A 79 -10.35 -14.11 10.19
C ASN A 79 -10.49 -14.63 11.63
N LEU A 80 -10.07 -13.84 12.63
CA LEU A 80 -10.14 -14.20 14.04
C LEU A 80 -11.44 -13.78 14.71
N VAL A 81 -12.09 -12.74 14.19
CA VAL A 81 -13.37 -12.23 14.69
C VAL A 81 -14.56 -13.05 14.19
N LYS A 82 -14.50 -13.60 12.97
CA LYS A 82 -15.58 -14.41 12.37
C LYS A 82 -16.09 -15.53 13.29
N PRO A 83 -15.23 -16.38 13.89
CA PRO A 83 -15.71 -17.42 14.80
C PRO A 83 -16.42 -16.86 16.05
N ILE A 84 -15.92 -15.74 16.58
CA ILE A 84 -16.53 -15.05 17.73
C ILE A 84 -17.94 -14.54 17.36
N LEU A 85 -18.07 -13.92 16.18
CA LEU A 85 -19.37 -13.45 15.68
C LEU A 85 -20.35 -14.59 15.45
N LYS A 86 -19.88 -15.74 14.95
CA LYS A 86 -20.71 -16.93 14.72
C LYS A 86 -21.31 -17.46 16.03
N GLU A 87 -20.56 -17.44 17.12
CA GLU A 87 -21.03 -17.87 18.44
C GLU A 87 -22.03 -16.88 19.04
N GLU A 88 -21.76 -15.57 18.95
CA GLU A 88 -22.60 -14.52 19.54
C GLU A 88 -23.88 -14.23 18.74
N TYR A 89 -23.79 -14.33 17.40
CA TYR A 89 -24.87 -14.04 16.47
C TYR A 89 -25.05 -15.23 15.50
N PRO A 90 -25.64 -16.33 15.97
CA PRO A 90 -25.76 -17.54 15.18
C PRO A 90 -26.65 -17.34 13.96
N VAL A 91 -26.13 -17.75 12.80
CA VAL A 91 -26.85 -17.83 11.52
C VAL A 91 -26.85 -19.29 11.09
N GLU A 92 -27.99 -19.75 10.59
CA GLU A 92 -28.12 -21.10 10.05
C GLU A 92 -27.07 -21.33 8.94
N ASP A 93 -26.31 -22.42 9.06
CA ASP A 93 -25.22 -22.79 8.16
C ASP A 93 -24.21 -21.65 7.88
N PHE A 94 -23.82 -20.87 8.90
CA PHE A 94 -22.91 -19.73 8.74
C PHE A 94 -21.69 -20.03 7.87
N ASP A 95 -21.03 -21.18 8.08
CA ASP A 95 -19.80 -21.52 7.35
C ASP A 95 -20.03 -21.59 5.84
N ASN A 96 -21.13 -22.23 5.41
CA ASN A 96 -21.52 -22.37 4.00
C ASN A 96 -22.38 -21.20 3.48
N SER A 97 -22.79 -20.29 4.36
CA SER A 97 -23.63 -19.16 4.03
C SER A 97 -22.90 -18.18 3.11
N ASN A 98 -23.67 -17.49 2.27
CA ASN A 98 -23.14 -16.33 1.55
C ASN A 98 -22.67 -15.23 2.51
N THR A 99 -23.18 -15.18 3.74
CA THR A 99 -22.80 -14.19 4.76
C THR A 99 -21.33 -14.28 5.14
N ASN A 100 -20.80 -15.46 5.45
CA ASN A 100 -19.38 -15.67 5.77
C ASN A 100 -18.47 -15.24 4.60
N SER A 101 -18.81 -15.71 3.40
CA SER A 101 -18.07 -15.38 2.18
C SER A 101 -18.12 -13.87 1.88
N MET A 102 -19.28 -13.23 2.00
CA MET A 102 -19.47 -11.80 1.73
C MET A 102 -18.78 -10.91 2.77
N LEU A 103 -18.77 -11.31 4.04
CA LEU A 103 -18.10 -10.56 5.11
C LEU A 103 -16.58 -10.47 4.88
N THR A 104 -16.00 -11.53 4.32
CA THR A 104 -14.59 -11.56 3.93
C THR A 104 -14.37 -10.82 2.59
N ALA A 105 -15.18 -11.12 1.58
CA ALA A 105 -15.02 -10.60 0.22
C ALA A 105 -15.35 -9.10 0.08
N SER A 106 -16.21 -8.52 0.93
CA SER A 106 -16.63 -7.12 0.79
C SER A 106 -15.48 -6.14 0.99
N SER A 107 -14.57 -6.41 1.93
CA SER A 107 -13.38 -5.57 2.14
C SER A 107 -12.40 -5.65 0.97
N LEU A 108 -12.21 -6.84 0.39
CA LEU A 108 -11.36 -7.05 -0.78
C LEU A 108 -11.95 -6.41 -2.04
N PHE A 109 -13.26 -6.53 -2.24
CA PHE A 109 -13.95 -5.88 -3.36
C PHE A 109 -13.96 -4.36 -3.22
N GLY A 110 -14.13 -3.84 -1.99
CA GLY A 110 -13.92 -2.44 -1.68
C GLY A 110 -12.51 -1.98 -2.04
N ALA A 111 -11.49 -2.75 -1.66
CA ALA A 111 -10.09 -2.45 -1.99
C ALA A 111 -9.80 -2.45 -3.48
N LEU A 112 -10.37 -3.39 -4.24
CA LEU A 112 -10.31 -3.39 -5.70
C LEU A 112 -10.86 -2.08 -6.27
N CYS A 113 -12.04 -1.64 -5.80
CA CYS A 113 -12.64 -0.38 -6.23
C CYS A 113 -11.76 0.82 -5.84
N GLY A 114 -11.23 0.82 -4.62
CA GLY A 114 -10.31 1.84 -4.11
C GLY A 114 -9.03 1.96 -4.93
N GLN A 115 -8.41 0.83 -5.31
CA GLN A 115 -7.19 0.80 -6.11
C GLN A 115 -7.38 1.42 -7.49
N LEU A 116 -8.49 1.11 -8.15
CA LEU A 116 -8.81 1.66 -9.48
C LEU A 116 -9.17 3.15 -9.40
N ILE A 117 -9.98 3.56 -8.42
CA ILE A 117 -10.48 4.94 -8.30
C ILE A 117 -9.41 5.85 -7.70
N LEU A 118 -8.93 5.56 -6.49
CA LEU A 118 -7.99 6.42 -5.76
C LEU A 118 -6.60 6.41 -6.41
N GLY A 119 -6.19 5.28 -7.00
CA GLY A 119 -4.95 5.20 -7.78
C GLY A 119 -4.96 6.12 -9.01
N ALA A 120 -6.05 6.12 -9.78
CA ALA A 120 -6.19 7.01 -10.95
C ALA A 120 -6.34 8.49 -10.56
N LEU A 121 -6.99 8.78 -9.42
CA LEU A 121 -7.15 10.14 -8.91
C LEU A 121 -5.86 10.72 -8.33
N ALA A 122 -4.93 9.88 -7.86
CA ALA A 122 -3.64 10.30 -7.31
C ALA A 122 -2.81 11.14 -8.30
N ASP A 123 -2.86 10.79 -9.58
CA ASP A 123 -2.12 11.49 -10.64
C ASP A 123 -2.73 12.85 -11.00
N ARG A 124 -3.97 13.13 -10.58
CA ARG A 124 -4.68 14.38 -10.85
C ARG A 124 -4.70 15.34 -9.65
N PHE A 125 -4.94 14.82 -8.45
CA PHE A 125 -5.24 15.62 -7.26
C PHE A 125 -4.08 15.73 -6.26
N GLY A 126 -3.00 14.98 -6.47
CA GLY A 126 -1.85 14.93 -5.58
C GLY A 126 -1.96 13.81 -4.54
N ARG A 127 -0.81 13.30 -4.11
CA ARG A 127 -0.71 12.09 -3.29
C ARG A 127 -1.14 12.36 -1.85
N ARG A 128 -0.77 13.51 -1.28
CA ARG A 128 -1.08 13.83 0.13
C ARG A 128 -2.58 13.81 0.41
N ARG A 129 -3.37 14.45 -0.45
CA ARG A 129 -4.84 14.53 -0.27
C ARG A 129 -5.49 13.16 -0.36
N LEU A 130 -5.03 12.33 -1.30
CA LEU A 130 -5.57 11.00 -1.54
C LEU A 130 -5.15 10.02 -0.44
N LEU A 131 -3.93 10.12 0.10
CA LEU A 131 -3.47 9.37 1.28
C LEU A 131 -4.29 9.69 2.53
N LEU A 132 -4.70 10.95 2.72
CA LEU A 132 -5.56 11.36 3.83
C LEU A 132 -7.01 10.89 3.63
N LEU A 133 -7.53 10.95 2.40
CA LEU A 133 -8.88 10.44 2.08
C LEU A 133 -8.97 8.92 2.28
N SER A 134 -7.97 8.19 1.77
CA SER A 134 -7.82 6.74 1.96
C SER A 134 -7.82 6.37 3.44
N GLY A 135 -6.98 7.03 4.25
CA GLY A 135 -6.95 6.83 5.69
C GLY A 135 -8.28 7.17 6.39
N ALA A 136 -8.96 8.25 5.97
CA ALA A 136 -10.25 8.62 6.54
C ALA A 136 -11.35 7.58 6.25
N LEU A 137 -11.39 7.02 5.05
CA LEU A 137 -12.33 5.94 4.69
C LEU A 137 -12.04 4.66 5.47
N ALA A 138 -10.76 4.29 5.62
CA ALA A 138 -10.34 3.17 6.44
C ALA A 138 -10.78 3.37 7.91
N PHE A 139 -10.49 4.54 8.49
CA PHE A 139 -10.91 4.90 9.85
C PHE A 139 -12.43 4.79 10.04
N LEU A 140 -13.22 5.38 9.14
CA LEU A 140 -14.69 5.35 9.23
C LEU A 140 -15.24 3.92 9.11
N GLY A 141 -14.67 3.11 8.22
CA GLY A 141 -15.08 1.72 8.07
C GLY A 141 -14.68 0.83 9.25
N SER A 142 -13.48 0.99 9.82
CA SER A 142 -13.05 0.23 11.00
C SER A 142 -13.81 0.66 12.26
N LEU A 143 -14.04 1.97 12.44
CA LEU A 143 -14.86 2.49 13.54
C LEU A 143 -16.32 2.07 13.41
N GLY A 144 -16.89 2.14 12.21
CA GLY A 144 -18.25 1.67 11.92
C GLY A 144 -18.39 0.16 12.16
N SER A 145 -17.37 -0.63 11.82
CA SER A 145 -17.34 -2.06 12.13
C SER A 145 -17.39 -2.29 13.66
N ALA A 146 -16.55 -1.57 14.43
CA ALA A 146 -16.54 -1.68 15.90
C ALA A 146 -17.87 -1.26 16.56
N CYS A 147 -18.51 -0.23 16.01
CA CYS A 147 -19.77 0.32 16.50
C CYS A 147 -21.02 -0.36 15.90
N SER A 148 -20.86 -1.44 15.13
CA SER A 148 -22.01 -2.12 14.50
C SER A 148 -22.97 -2.67 15.56
N ILE A 149 -24.26 -2.47 15.33
CA ILE A 149 -25.34 -2.87 16.25
C ILE A 149 -26.17 -3.97 15.62
N ASN A 150 -26.69 -4.87 16.46
CA ASN A 150 -27.61 -5.88 15.97
C ASN A 150 -29.03 -5.30 15.84
N TYR A 151 -29.66 -5.49 14.68
CA TYR A 151 -31.07 -5.16 14.46
C TYR A 151 -31.70 -6.20 13.54
N GLY A 152 -32.92 -6.64 13.85
CA GLY A 152 -33.56 -7.74 13.12
C GLY A 152 -32.76 -9.05 13.20
N THR A 153 -32.92 -9.92 12.20
CA THR A 153 -32.30 -11.26 12.18
C THR A 153 -30.83 -11.22 11.71
N ASP A 154 -30.50 -10.41 10.70
CA ASP A 154 -29.17 -10.37 10.05
C ASP A 154 -28.53 -8.96 10.02
N GLY A 155 -29.04 -8.01 10.81
CA GLY A 155 -28.62 -6.60 10.72
C GLY A 155 -27.16 -6.38 11.11
N ILE A 156 -26.63 -7.17 12.06
CA ILE A 156 -25.22 -7.07 12.46
C ILE A 156 -24.28 -7.37 11.28
N TYR A 157 -24.52 -8.47 10.56
CA TYR A 157 -23.71 -8.87 9.41
C TYR A 157 -23.86 -7.89 8.24
N THR A 158 -25.06 -7.37 8.04
CA THR A 158 -25.33 -6.36 6.99
C THR A 158 -24.51 -5.08 7.22
N LEU A 159 -24.50 -4.56 8.45
CA LEU A 159 -23.69 -3.38 8.80
C LEU A 159 -22.20 -3.68 8.68
N LEU A 160 -21.74 -4.84 9.17
CA LEU A 160 -20.34 -5.22 9.06
C LEU A 160 -19.91 -5.30 7.61
N ILE A 161 -20.70 -5.94 6.73
CA ILE A 161 -20.41 -6.02 5.29
C ILE A 161 -20.27 -4.62 4.68
N LEU A 162 -21.19 -3.70 5.00
CA LEU A 162 -21.17 -2.32 4.52
C LEU A 162 -19.92 -1.57 5.00
N PHE A 163 -19.62 -1.61 6.30
CA PHE A 163 -18.48 -0.89 6.85
C PHE A 163 -17.14 -1.50 6.44
N ARG A 164 -17.06 -2.83 6.30
CA ARG A 164 -15.90 -3.53 5.73
C ARG A 164 -15.67 -3.15 4.27
N PHE A 165 -16.73 -2.95 3.49
CA PHE A 165 -16.61 -2.43 2.13
C PHE A 165 -16.05 -0.99 2.12
N VAL A 166 -16.59 -0.09 2.94
CA VAL A 166 -16.10 1.31 3.05
C VAL A 166 -14.63 1.34 3.47
N MET A 167 -14.28 0.55 4.48
CA MET A 167 -12.90 0.37 4.91
C MET A 167 -12.01 -0.12 3.76
N GLY A 168 -12.48 -1.15 3.05
CA GLY A 168 -11.81 -1.69 1.86
C GLY A 168 -11.51 -0.62 0.83
N VAL A 169 -12.49 0.23 0.48
CA VAL A 169 -12.28 1.35 -0.46
C VAL A 169 -11.16 2.28 0.03
N GLY A 170 -11.08 2.55 1.33
CA GLY A 170 -9.99 3.28 1.95
C GLY A 170 -8.63 2.61 1.72
N ILE A 171 -8.51 1.35 2.14
CA ILE A 171 -7.28 0.54 2.02
C ILE A 171 -6.80 0.43 0.56
N GLY A 172 -7.74 0.36 -0.40
CA GLY A 172 -7.39 0.23 -1.82
C GLY A 172 -6.52 1.38 -2.35
N GLY A 173 -6.66 2.59 -1.82
CA GLY A 173 -5.79 3.71 -2.22
C GLY A 173 -4.33 3.54 -1.80
N GLU A 174 -4.06 2.75 -0.77
CA GLU A 174 -2.77 2.77 -0.08
C GLU A 174 -1.63 2.17 -0.91
N TYR A 175 -1.87 1.06 -1.62
CA TYR A 175 -0.84 0.36 -2.39
C TYR A 175 -0.16 1.24 -3.45
N PRO A 176 -0.90 1.85 -4.41
CA PRO A 176 -0.27 2.70 -5.43
C PRO A 176 0.31 4.00 -4.85
N LEU A 177 -0.25 4.50 -3.75
CA LEU A 177 0.20 5.74 -3.11
C LEU A 177 1.48 5.54 -2.29
N SER A 178 1.54 4.49 -1.47
CA SER A 178 2.68 4.15 -0.61
C SER A 178 3.91 3.70 -1.42
N SER A 179 3.71 2.90 -2.47
CA SER A 179 4.78 2.50 -3.40
C SER A 179 5.36 3.72 -4.13
N SER A 180 4.50 4.59 -4.66
CA SER A 180 4.94 5.83 -5.30
C SER A 180 5.66 6.75 -4.31
N HIS A 181 5.15 6.88 -3.09
CA HIS A 181 5.78 7.67 -2.03
C HIS A 181 7.16 7.14 -1.64
N THR A 182 7.31 5.81 -1.52
CA THR A 182 8.59 5.17 -1.22
C THR A 182 9.58 5.41 -2.36
N MET A 183 9.15 5.22 -3.62
CA MET A 183 9.99 5.47 -4.80
C MET A 183 10.43 6.92 -4.95
N GLU A 184 9.62 7.88 -4.53
CA GLU A 184 10.00 9.30 -4.56
C GLU A 184 11.12 9.66 -3.58
N HIS A 185 11.33 8.85 -2.54
CA HIS A 185 12.37 9.03 -1.52
C HIS A 185 13.51 8.00 -1.63
N ALA A 186 13.43 7.07 -2.59
CA ALA A 186 14.50 6.13 -2.88
C ALA A 186 15.62 6.83 -3.65
N LYS A 187 16.86 6.42 -3.38
CA LYS A 187 18.06 6.78 -4.14
C LYS A 187 18.29 5.77 -5.25
N ASP A 188 19.09 6.15 -6.23
CA ASP A 188 19.41 5.29 -7.36
C ASP A 188 19.99 3.97 -6.86
N GLY A 189 19.30 2.89 -7.20
CA GLY A 189 19.68 1.53 -6.86
C GLY A 189 19.31 1.03 -5.47
N ASP A 190 18.51 1.79 -4.71
CA ASP A 190 18.08 1.41 -3.36
C ASP A 190 16.53 1.26 -3.27
N SER A 191 15.84 1.30 -4.41
CA SER A 191 14.38 1.21 -4.50
C SER A 191 13.81 -0.11 -4.00
N GLY A 192 14.46 -1.24 -4.33
CA GLY A 192 13.91 -2.57 -4.09
C GLY A 192 13.85 -2.91 -2.61
N TRP A 193 14.96 -2.72 -1.88
CA TRP A 193 14.99 -2.97 -0.44
C TRP A 193 14.02 -2.05 0.31
N ARG A 194 13.93 -0.76 -0.05
CA ARG A 194 13.01 0.19 0.60
C ARG A 194 11.56 -0.20 0.41
N LEU A 195 11.16 -0.52 -0.83
CA LEU A 195 9.80 -0.96 -1.13
C LEU A 195 9.46 -2.25 -0.39
N ALA A 196 10.38 -3.21 -0.34
CA ALA A 196 10.21 -4.46 0.37
C ALA A 196 10.14 -4.26 1.90
N LEU A 197 10.85 -3.30 2.47
CA LEU A 197 10.71 -2.91 3.88
C LEU A 197 9.36 -2.24 4.17
N THR A 198 8.89 -1.37 3.27
CA THR A 198 7.53 -0.81 3.36
C THR A 198 6.50 -1.94 3.36
N TYR A 199 6.63 -2.91 2.44
CA TYR A 199 5.81 -4.12 2.38
C TYR A 199 5.92 -4.97 3.64
N SER A 200 7.09 -5.06 4.26
CA SER A 200 7.32 -5.88 5.46
C SER A 200 6.46 -5.46 6.66
N MET A 201 6.01 -4.21 6.69
CA MET A 201 5.12 -3.73 7.75
C MET A 201 3.73 -4.38 7.70
N MET A 202 3.33 -4.96 6.56
CA MET A 202 2.12 -5.77 6.44
C MET A 202 2.16 -7.01 7.34
N GLY A 203 3.33 -7.66 7.42
CA GLY A 203 3.55 -8.79 8.32
C GLY A 203 3.40 -8.40 9.79
N VAL A 204 3.89 -7.21 10.16
CA VAL A 204 3.71 -6.66 11.51
C VAL A 204 2.22 -6.43 11.80
N GLY A 205 1.46 -5.90 10.85
CA GLY A 205 0.01 -5.71 10.98
C GLY A 205 -0.74 -7.03 11.18
N THR A 206 -0.37 -8.05 10.41
CA THR A 206 -0.93 -9.41 10.50
C THR A 206 -0.61 -10.07 11.84
N LEU A 207 0.62 -9.92 12.34
CA LEU A 207 0.98 -10.40 13.66
C LEU A 207 0.18 -9.66 14.75
N LEU A 208 0.07 -8.34 14.64
CA LEU A 208 -0.62 -7.49 15.61
C LEU A 208 -2.11 -7.82 15.71
N SER A 209 -2.78 -8.16 14.60
CA SER A 209 -4.18 -8.59 14.63
C SER A 209 -4.36 -9.87 15.44
N SER A 210 -3.51 -10.88 15.19
CA SER A 210 -3.52 -12.14 15.96
C SER A 210 -3.15 -11.95 17.43
N LEU A 211 -2.17 -11.10 17.72
CA LEU A 211 -1.74 -10.82 19.08
C LEU A 211 -2.83 -10.11 19.89
N ILE A 212 -3.47 -9.08 19.32
CA ILE A 212 -4.51 -8.32 20.02
C ILE A 212 -5.70 -9.22 20.38
N VAL A 213 -6.24 -9.97 19.42
CA VAL A 213 -7.37 -10.88 19.69
C VAL A 213 -7.00 -11.95 20.72
N TYR A 214 -5.79 -12.53 20.61
CA TYR A 214 -5.29 -13.51 21.57
C TYR A 214 -5.21 -12.95 23.00
N LEU A 215 -4.68 -11.74 23.17
CA LEU A 215 -4.56 -11.10 24.48
C LEU A 215 -5.92 -10.84 25.14
N PHE A 216 -6.91 -10.38 24.38
CA PHE A 216 -8.27 -10.18 24.90
C PHE A 216 -8.91 -11.50 25.32
N GLN A 217 -8.76 -12.56 24.51
CA GLN A 217 -9.29 -13.88 24.82
C GLN A 217 -8.65 -14.50 26.07
N VAL A 218 -7.32 -14.42 26.20
CA VAL A 218 -6.60 -14.93 27.38
C VAL A 218 -6.91 -14.12 28.64
N ALA A 219 -7.19 -12.82 28.50
CA ALA A 219 -7.65 -11.98 29.61
C ALA A 219 -9.09 -12.31 30.07
N GLY A 220 -9.79 -13.23 29.41
CA GLY A 220 -11.18 -13.57 29.71
C GLY A 220 -12.14 -12.43 29.38
N ALA A 221 -11.79 -11.58 28.40
CA ALA A 221 -12.68 -10.51 27.97
C ALA A 221 -13.96 -11.10 27.37
N ASN A 222 -15.07 -10.38 27.55
CA ASN A 222 -16.34 -10.76 26.94
C ASN A 222 -16.19 -10.88 25.40
N PRO A 223 -16.75 -11.92 24.75
CA PRO A 223 -16.67 -12.11 23.30
C PRO A 223 -17.12 -10.88 22.49
N GLU A 224 -18.21 -10.23 22.91
CA GLU A 224 -18.71 -9.00 22.29
C GLU A 224 -17.68 -7.87 22.36
N LEU A 225 -17.10 -7.65 23.53
CA LEU A 225 -16.05 -6.64 23.71
C LEU A 225 -14.80 -6.99 22.88
N THR A 226 -14.44 -8.27 22.81
CA THR A 226 -13.26 -8.73 22.09
C THR A 226 -13.29 -8.34 20.63
N TRP A 227 -14.39 -8.64 19.91
CA TRP A 227 -14.47 -8.31 18.49
C TRP A 227 -14.63 -6.80 18.24
N ARG A 228 -15.37 -6.08 19.11
CA ARG A 228 -15.53 -4.63 19.01
C ARG A 228 -14.20 -3.91 19.20
N PHE A 229 -13.42 -4.28 20.22
CA PHE A 229 -12.09 -3.71 20.45
C PHE A 229 -11.08 -4.11 19.39
N ALA A 230 -11.19 -5.32 18.81
CA ALA A 230 -10.34 -5.72 17.70
C ALA A 230 -10.55 -4.78 16.48
N PHE A 231 -11.78 -4.50 16.06
CA PHE A 231 -12.03 -3.51 15.02
C PHE A 231 -11.70 -2.08 15.46
N GLY A 232 -11.98 -1.73 16.72
CA GLY A 232 -11.69 -0.41 17.29
C GLY A 232 -10.19 -0.10 17.31
N PHE A 233 -9.34 -1.11 17.51
CA PHE A 233 -7.90 -0.97 17.42
C PHE A 233 -7.43 -0.70 15.99
N GLY A 234 -8.08 -1.31 14.98
CA GLY A 234 -7.88 -0.94 13.56
C GLY A 234 -8.24 0.51 13.27
N ALA A 235 -9.34 1.01 13.85
CA ALA A 235 -9.69 2.43 13.77
C ALA A 235 -8.63 3.32 14.45
N PHE A 236 -8.12 2.92 15.61
CA PHE A 236 -7.02 3.63 16.27
C PHE A 236 -5.76 3.71 15.41
N LEU A 237 -5.33 2.59 14.80
CA LEU A 237 -4.19 2.57 13.88
C LEU A 237 -4.41 3.47 12.66
N SER A 238 -5.62 3.44 12.09
CA SER A 238 -6.01 4.32 10.97
C SER A 238 -5.94 5.80 11.35
N LEU A 239 -6.43 6.17 12.54
CA LEU A 239 -6.36 7.55 13.03
C LEU A 239 -4.92 8.00 13.27
N MET A 240 -4.09 7.14 13.86
CA MET A 240 -2.66 7.38 14.03
C MET A 240 -1.97 7.60 12.69
N ASN A 241 -2.27 6.76 11.70
CA ASN A 241 -1.73 6.87 10.35
C ASN A 241 -2.14 8.20 9.67
N ILE A 242 -3.40 8.62 9.78
CA ILE A 242 -3.87 9.94 9.31
C ILE A 242 -3.08 11.07 9.96
N TYR A 243 -2.90 11.02 11.29
CA TYR A 243 -2.15 12.03 12.03
C TYR A 243 -0.70 12.14 11.54
N LEU A 244 0.00 11.01 11.38
CA LEU A 244 1.37 10.98 10.88
C LEU A 244 1.47 11.56 9.47
N ARG A 245 0.55 11.18 8.57
CA ARG A 245 0.51 11.70 7.20
C ARG A 245 0.22 13.19 7.12
N TYR A 246 -0.70 13.67 7.94
CA TYR A 246 -1.08 15.08 7.95
C TYR A 246 0.13 15.97 8.28
N ASN A 247 0.96 15.52 9.24
CA ASN A 247 2.12 16.26 9.72
C ASN A 247 3.39 16.07 8.86
N HIS A 248 3.62 14.87 8.34
CA HIS A 248 4.92 14.51 7.74
C HIS A 248 4.89 14.33 6.22
N VAL A 249 3.75 13.99 5.62
CA VAL A 249 3.66 13.79 4.17
C VAL A 249 3.37 15.12 3.48
N GLN A 250 4.26 15.50 2.55
CA GLN A 250 4.07 16.61 1.63
C GLN A 250 4.05 16.07 0.20
N ASP A 251 3.33 16.75 -0.71
CA ASP A 251 3.37 16.38 -2.12
C ASP A 251 4.80 16.57 -2.66
N SER A 252 5.28 15.61 -3.45
CA SER A 252 6.67 15.62 -3.94
C SER A 252 6.95 16.83 -4.83
N ALA A 253 8.21 17.31 -4.77
CA ALA A 253 8.67 18.41 -5.61
C ALA A 253 8.48 18.11 -7.11
N LYS A 254 8.63 16.84 -7.52
CA LYS A 254 8.38 16.35 -8.88
C LYS A 254 6.90 16.43 -9.28
N PHE A 255 5.97 16.10 -8.39
CA PHE A 255 4.54 16.29 -8.67
C PHE A 255 4.17 17.76 -8.79
N VAL A 256 4.71 18.59 -7.88
CA VAL A 256 4.45 20.02 -7.85
C VAL A 256 5.01 20.71 -9.09
N SER A 257 6.22 20.35 -9.55
CA SER A 257 6.80 20.93 -10.76
C SER A 257 5.98 20.58 -12.00
N ILE A 258 5.52 19.33 -12.14
CA ILE A 258 4.63 18.91 -13.25
C ILE A 258 3.29 19.68 -13.20
N GLN A 259 2.75 19.94 -12.01
CA GLN A 259 1.49 20.67 -11.87
C GLN A 259 1.63 22.19 -12.10
N GLU A 260 2.73 22.78 -11.63
CA GLU A 260 3.11 24.16 -11.93
C GLU A 260 3.32 24.33 -13.44
N GLU A 261 3.92 23.34 -14.09
CA GLU A 261 4.11 23.31 -15.54
C GLU A 261 2.79 23.19 -16.31
N LYS A 262 1.83 22.34 -15.89
CA LYS A 262 0.46 22.33 -16.44
C LYS A 262 -0.21 23.69 -16.36
N THR A 263 -0.03 24.37 -15.22
CA THR A 263 -0.58 25.71 -14.97
C THR A 263 0.10 26.75 -15.88
N ASN A 264 1.39 26.62 -16.13
CA ASN A 264 2.16 27.52 -16.99
C ASN A 264 1.89 27.29 -18.48
N LYS A 265 1.66 26.04 -18.89
CA LYS A 265 1.26 25.68 -20.26
C LYS A 265 -0.16 26.17 -20.58
N ALA A 266 -1.09 26.06 -19.62
CA ALA A 266 -2.40 26.69 -19.71
C ALA A 266 -2.35 28.23 -19.75
N ARG A 267 -1.23 28.84 -19.33
CA ARG A 267 -0.95 30.28 -19.40
C ARG A 267 -0.13 30.68 -20.64
N GLY A 268 0.13 29.76 -21.57
CA GLY A 268 0.82 30.07 -22.83
C GLY A 268 2.34 30.20 -22.75
N VAL A 269 2.96 29.76 -21.65
CA VAL A 269 4.44 29.72 -21.51
C VAL A 269 4.93 28.36 -22.02
N SER A 270 5.56 28.35 -23.19
CA SER A 270 6.14 27.14 -23.80
C SER A 270 7.56 26.90 -23.27
N LEU A 271 7.71 25.96 -22.35
CA LEU A 271 9.01 25.34 -22.06
C LEU A 271 9.14 24.07 -22.90
N GLU A 272 10.31 23.85 -23.49
CA GLU A 272 10.66 22.62 -24.20
C GLU A 272 10.50 21.41 -23.26
N THR A 273 9.88 20.34 -23.78
CA THR A 273 8.83 19.58 -23.08
C THR A 273 9.21 18.12 -22.81
N GLU A 274 8.89 17.57 -21.63
CA GLU A 274 8.60 16.14 -21.46
C GLU A 274 7.09 15.90 -21.73
N SER A 275 6.74 15.09 -22.73
CA SER A 275 5.33 14.90 -23.09
C SER A 275 4.61 14.03 -22.06
N TYR A 276 3.58 14.57 -21.42
CA TYR A 276 2.61 13.78 -20.66
C TYR A 276 2.06 12.63 -21.52
N ILE A 277 2.35 11.39 -21.11
CA ILE A 277 1.80 10.20 -21.78
C ILE A 277 0.40 9.97 -21.22
N SER A 278 -0.61 10.00 -22.08
CA SER A 278 -1.98 9.61 -21.71
C SER A 278 -2.01 8.18 -21.17
N THR A 279 -2.82 7.90 -20.14
CA THR A 279 -2.99 6.57 -19.54
C THR A 279 -3.15 5.47 -20.59
N SER A 280 -3.96 5.71 -21.62
CA SER A 280 -4.18 4.74 -22.71
C SER A 280 -2.95 4.49 -23.56
N ALA A 281 -2.09 5.50 -23.75
CA ALA A 281 -0.83 5.36 -24.47
C ALA A 281 0.22 4.61 -23.62
N ALA A 282 0.25 4.84 -22.31
CA ALA A 282 1.10 4.09 -21.39
C ALA A 282 0.71 2.61 -21.36
N ILE A 283 -0.59 2.29 -21.26
CA ILE A 283 -1.08 0.90 -21.31
C ILE A 283 -0.69 0.23 -22.63
N LYS A 284 -0.91 0.89 -23.78
CA LYS A 284 -0.54 0.34 -25.09
C LYS A 284 0.96 0.09 -25.22
N LYS A 285 1.79 0.98 -24.66
CA LYS A 285 3.25 0.86 -24.70
C LYS A 285 3.73 -0.27 -23.78
N TYR A 286 3.25 -0.35 -22.55
CA TYR A 286 3.72 -1.28 -21.51
C TYR A 286 2.79 -2.48 -21.29
N TRP A 287 1.97 -2.85 -22.27
CA TRP A 287 0.95 -3.89 -22.12
C TRP A 287 1.53 -5.25 -21.72
N PHE A 288 2.70 -5.63 -22.24
CA PHE A 288 3.30 -6.93 -21.98
C PHE A 288 3.83 -7.06 -20.53
N PRO A 289 4.68 -6.15 -20.02
CA PRO A 289 5.01 -6.12 -18.59
C PRO A 289 3.78 -6.01 -17.67
N LEU A 290 2.76 -5.26 -18.10
CA LEU A 290 1.52 -5.08 -17.35
C LEU A 290 0.70 -6.38 -17.23
N VAL A 291 0.57 -7.15 -18.30
CA VAL A 291 -0.04 -8.49 -18.25
C VAL A 291 0.76 -9.42 -17.34
N GLY A 292 2.10 -9.32 -17.37
CA GLY A 292 2.98 -10.05 -16.47
C GLY A 292 2.70 -9.76 -15.00
N THR A 293 2.74 -8.48 -14.59
CA THR A 293 2.52 -8.08 -13.20
C THR A 293 1.08 -8.32 -12.73
N MET A 294 0.08 -8.04 -13.57
CA MET A 294 -1.32 -8.30 -13.24
C MET A 294 -1.60 -9.79 -13.04
N GLY A 295 -1.13 -10.64 -13.96
CA GLY A 295 -1.37 -12.09 -13.87
C GLY A 295 -0.63 -12.74 -12.71
N ALA A 296 0.62 -12.32 -12.44
CA ALA A 296 1.37 -12.83 -11.30
C ALA A 296 0.69 -12.45 -9.98
N TRP A 297 0.27 -11.19 -9.81
CA TRP A 297 -0.39 -10.74 -8.60
C TRP A 297 -1.77 -11.39 -8.43
N PHE A 298 -2.54 -11.54 -9.51
CA PHE A 298 -3.83 -12.24 -9.48
C PHE A 298 -3.70 -13.69 -9.01
N LEU A 299 -2.80 -14.47 -9.62
CA LEU A 299 -2.59 -15.88 -9.26
C LEU A 299 -2.07 -16.01 -7.83
N TYR A 300 -1.20 -15.09 -7.41
CA TYR A 300 -0.68 -15.04 -6.06
C TYR A 300 -1.78 -14.78 -5.02
N ASP A 301 -2.57 -13.71 -5.20
CA ASP A 301 -3.60 -13.31 -4.23
C ASP A 301 -4.75 -14.34 -4.12
N ILE A 302 -4.97 -15.22 -5.12
CA ILE A 302 -5.89 -16.37 -4.98
C ILE A 302 -5.46 -17.27 -3.82
N ILE A 303 -4.16 -17.54 -3.71
CA ILE A 303 -3.58 -18.43 -2.71
C ILE A 303 -3.45 -17.71 -1.37
N ASP A 304 -2.81 -16.54 -1.37
CA ASP A 304 -2.51 -15.79 -0.13
C ASP A 304 -3.79 -15.44 0.64
N TYR A 305 -4.76 -14.81 -0.01
CA TYR A 305 -6.00 -14.44 0.67
C TYR A 305 -6.94 -15.63 0.88
N GLY A 306 -6.87 -16.67 0.05
CA GLY A 306 -7.61 -17.91 0.26
C GLY A 306 -7.17 -18.61 1.55
N LEU A 307 -5.89 -18.99 1.63
CA LEU A 307 -5.34 -19.67 2.81
C LEU A 307 -5.17 -18.74 4.02
N GLY A 308 -4.82 -17.47 3.80
CA GLY A 308 -4.55 -16.50 4.86
C GLY A 308 -5.80 -16.07 5.61
N LEU A 309 -6.87 -15.66 4.92
CA LEU A 309 -8.12 -15.19 5.54
C LEU A 309 -9.03 -16.29 6.09
N TYR A 310 -8.67 -17.54 5.85
CA TYR A 310 -9.32 -18.73 6.40
C TYR A 310 -8.37 -19.56 7.26
N SER A 311 -7.20 -19.02 7.63
CA SER A 311 -6.23 -19.73 8.46
C SER A 311 -6.77 -20.11 9.84
N ALA A 312 -7.70 -19.33 10.42
CA ALA A 312 -8.34 -19.71 11.68
C ALA A 312 -9.23 -20.95 11.50
N GLU A 313 -9.93 -21.04 10.37
CA GLU A 313 -10.74 -22.20 10.04
C GLU A 313 -9.87 -23.44 9.81
N VAL A 314 -8.78 -23.30 9.04
CA VAL A 314 -7.79 -24.38 8.84
C VAL A 314 -7.20 -24.87 10.17
N VAL A 315 -6.80 -23.94 11.04
CA VAL A 315 -6.23 -24.26 12.35
C VAL A 315 -7.26 -24.90 13.28
N SER A 316 -8.54 -24.51 13.20
CA SER A 316 -9.61 -25.09 14.01
C SER A 316 -9.91 -26.57 13.68
N LEU A 317 -9.48 -27.05 12.51
CA LEU A 317 -9.57 -28.45 12.12
C LEU A 317 -8.47 -29.32 12.74
N LEU A 318 -7.49 -28.70 13.42
CA LEU A 318 -6.40 -29.39 14.12
C LEU A 318 -6.77 -29.63 15.58
N ASP A 319 -6.29 -30.74 16.14
CA ASP A 319 -6.49 -31.08 17.55
C ASP A 319 -5.50 -30.33 18.47
N LEU A 320 -5.53 -28.99 18.44
CA LEU A 320 -4.72 -28.12 19.30
C LEU A 320 -5.34 -27.85 20.67
N GLY A 321 -6.63 -28.21 20.82
CA GLY A 321 -7.51 -27.84 21.92
C GLY A 321 -8.90 -27.52 21.39
N SER A 322 -9.90 -27.51 22.27
CA SER A 322 -11.31 -27.34 21.88
C SER A 322 -11.81 -25.89 22.01
N THR A 323 -10.93 -24.93 22.32
CA THR A 323 -11.33 -23.55 22.59
C THR A 323 -10.96 -22.60 21.44
N GLN A 324 -11.73 -21.54 21.28
CA GLN A 324 -11.42 -20.48 20.33
C GLN A 324 -10.05 -19.83 20.59
N VAL A 325 -9.58 -19.84 21.85
CA VAL A 325 -8.27 -19.32 22.26
C VAL A 325 -7.13 -20.16 21.67
N ASP A 326 -7.31 -21.48 21.63
CA ASP A 326 -6.32 -22.40 21.05
C ASP A 326 -6.18 -22.19 19.54
N THR A 327 -7.30 -21.97 18.84
CA THR A 327 -7.31 -21.61 17.42
C THR A 327 -6.57 -20.29 17.17
N THR A 328 -6.89 -19.25 17.93
CA THR A 328 -6.20 -17.95 17.81
C THR A 328 -4.70 -18.07 18.10
N LYS A 329 -4.31 -18.90 19.09
CA LYS A 329 -2.91 -19.21 19.38
C LYS A 329 -2.22 -19.89 18.21
N GLY A 330 -2.87 -20.86 17.55
CA GLY A 330 -2.33 -21.51 16.36
C GLY A 330 -2.12 -20.51 15.21
N VAL A 331 -3.06 -19.60 14.98
CA VAL A 331 -2.91 -18.51 13.99
C VAL A 331 -1.76 -17.56 14.36
N LEU A 332 -1.60 -17.22 15.64
CA LEU A 332 -0.46 -16.42 16.11
C LEU A 332 0.88 -17.12 15.84
N ILE A 333 0.97 -18.43 16.05
CA ILE A 333 2.17 -19.23 15.80
C ILE A 333 2.55 -19.20 14.31
N ILE A 334 1.60 -19.46 13.39
CA ILE A 334 1.91 -19.45 11.95
C ILE A 334 2.30 -18.06 11.46
N ASN A 335 1.70 -17.00 12.01
CA ASN A 335 2.07 -15.61 11.69
C ASN A 335 3.48 -15.27 12.17
N LEU A 336 3.87 -15.76 13.36
CA LEU A 336 5.25 -15.62 13.87
C LEU A 336 6.27 -16.34 12.98
N ILE A 337 5.92 -17.52 12.46
CA ILE A 337 6.78 -18.27 11.54
C ILE A 337 6.86 -17.59 10.17
N GLY A 338 5.76 -17.01 9.69
CA GLY A 338 5.72 -16.28 8.41
C GLY A 338 6.45 -14.94 8.43
N LEU A 339 6.44 -14.23 9.56
CA LEU A 339 6.96 -12.86 9.70
C LEU A 339 8.42 -12.67 9.20
N PRO A 340 9.38 -13.56 9.51
CA PRO A 340 10.74 -13.47 8.99
C PRO A 340 10.81 -13.40 7.45
N GLY A 341 9.87 -14.02 6.74
CA GLY A 341 9.79 -14.00 5.28
C GLY A 341 9.70 -12.58 4.72
N PHE A 342 8.85 -11.74 5.32
CA PHE A 342 8.70 -10.33 4.95
C PHE A 342 10.04 -9.60 4.99
N PHE A 343 10.75 -9.64 6.12
CA PHE A 343 12.01 -8.92 6.28
C PHE A 343 13.15 -9.53 5.47
N ALA A 344 13.18 -10.85 5.34
CA ALA A 344 14.17 -11.54 4.51
C ALA A 344 14.04 -11.12 3.03
N SER A 345 12.82 -10.89 2.53
CA SER A 345 12.59 -10.41 1.16
C SER A 345 13.33 -9.11 0.86
N ALA A 346 13.39 -8.18 1.82
CA ALA A 346 14.02 -6.88 1.65
C ALA A 346 15.53 -6.98 1.39
N PHE A 347 16.18 -7.99 1.96
CA PHE A 347 17.59 -8.27 1.70
C PHE A 347 17.80 -9.12 0.43
N MET A 348 16.87 -10.04 0.13
CA MET A 348 17.00 -10.96 -1.00
C MET A 348 16.74 -10.27 -2.35
N ILE A 349 15.81 -9.32 -2.41
CA ILE A 349 15.45 -8.60 -3.65
C ILE A 349 16.65 -7.88 -4.27
N GLU A 350 17.53 -7.31 -3.45
CA GLU A 350 18.76 -6.66 -3.93
C GLU A 350 19.88 -7.66 -4.25
N LYS A 351 20.04 -8.72 -3.44
CA LYS A 351 21.14 -9.68 -3.61
C LYS A 351 20.92 -10.66 -4.75
N VAL A 352 19.71 -11.20 -4.86
CA VAL A 352 19.37 -12.32 -5.76
C VAL A 352 18.66 -11.82 -7.02
N GLY A 353 17.98 -10.68 -6.94
CA GLY A 353 17.17 -10.12 -8.02
C GLY A 353 15.68 -10.35 -7.81
N ARG A 354 14.85 -9.51 -8.46
CA ARG A 354 13.41 -9.43 -8.20
C ARG A 354 12.67 -10.69 -8.65
N LYS A 355 12.86 -11.07 -9.92
CA LYS A 355 12.27 -12.28 -10.53
C LYS A 355 12.72 -13.55 -9.82
N GLN A 356 14.01 -13.64 -9.47
CA GLN A 356 14.58 -14.82 -8.83
C GLN A 356 14.07 -14.97 -7.40
N THR A 357 13.92 -13.88 -6.66
CA THR A 357 13.32 -13.89 -5.31
C THR A 357 11.87 -14.40 -5.38
N GLN A 358 11.10 -13.95 -6.37
CA GLN A 358 9.75 -14.47 -6.63
C GLN A 358 9.74 -15.98 -6.89
N LEU A 359 10.58 -16.45 -7.82
CA LEU A 359 10.66 -17.88 -8.17
C LEU A 359 11.13 -18.74 -6.98
N LEU A 360 12.04 -18.23 -6.15
CA LEU A 360 12.53 -18.91 -4.96
C LEU A 360 11.41 -19.11 -3.93
N GLY A 361 10.65 -18.05 -3.62
CA GLY A 361 9.54 -18.17 -2.68
C GLY A 361 8.45 -19.10 -3.19
N VAL A 362 8.06 -18.98 -4.47
CA VAL A 362 7.09 -19.91 -5.07
C VAL A 362 7.60 -21.36 -5.02
N SER A 363 8.89 -21.59 -5.23
CA SER A 363 9.47 -22.94 -5.13
C SER A 363 9.40 -23.49 -3.69
N GLY A 364 9.65 -22.65 -2.69
CA GLY A 364 9.48 -23.01 -1.28
C GLY A 364 8.03 -23.33 -0.92
N MET A 365 7.07 -22.53 -1.41
CA MET A 365 5.64 -22.81 -1.26
C MET A 365 5.26 -24.15 -1.89
N LEU A 366 5.73 -24.43 -3.11
CA LEU A 366 5.48 -25.69 -3.81
C LEU A 366 5.94 -26.91 -3.00
N ILE A 367 7.15 -26.84 -2.43
CA ILE A 367 7.67 -27.92 -1.57
C ILE A 367 6.77 -28.10 -0.35
N CYS A 368 6.37 -27.02 0.31
CA CYS A 368 5.52 -27.10 1.50
C CYS A 368 4.14 -27.68 1.17
N TYR A 369 3.48 -27.24 0.09
CA TYR A 369 2.19 -27.80 -0.33
C TYR A 369 2.29 -29.25 -0.77
N LEU A 370 3.38 -29.65 -1.43
CA LEU A 370 3.61 -31.04 -1.80
C LEU A 370 3.77 -31.93 -0.57
N VAL A 371 4.52 -31.48 0.44
CA VAL A 371 4.69 -32.21 1.71
C VAL A 371 3.37 -32.28 2.48
N LEU A 372 2.64 -31.17 2.59
CA LEU A 372 1.33 -31.11 3.26
C LEU A 372 0.28 -31.96 2.55
N GLY A 373 0.29 -32.00 1.21
CA GLY A 373 -0.62 -32.80 0.39
C GLY A 373 -0.34 -34.30 0.47
N LEU A 374 0.92 -34.72 0.26
CA LEU A 374 1.30 -36.14 0.32
C LEU A 374 1.25 -36.72 1.74
N GLY A 375 1.64 -35.92 2.74
CA GLY A 375 1.75 -36.35 4.13
C GLY A 375 0.54 -36.00 5.00
N TYR A 376 -0.55 -35.49 4.43
CA TYR A 376 -1.66 -34.89 5.18
C TYR A 376 -2.14 -35.75 6.35
N ASN A 377 -2.44 -37.02 6.08
CA ASN A 377 -3.00 -37.93 7.08
C ASN A 377 -2.05 -38.21 8.25
N SER A 378 -0.74 -38.23 8.03
CA SER A 378 0.26 -38.42 9.09
C SER A 378 0.60 -37.11 9.80
N ILE A 379 0.66 -36.00 9.08
CA ILE A 379 1.06 -34.70 9.63
C ILE A 379 -0.04 -34.12 10.50
N LYS A 380 -1.32 -34.30 10.13
CA LYS A 380 -2.46 -33.75 10.89
C LYS A 380 -2.56 -34.30 12.32
N GLU A 381 -2.03 -35.50 12.57
CA GLU A 381 -1.96 -36.11 13.93
C GLU A 381 -0.96 -35.38 14.84
N TYR A 382 -0.03 -34.62 14.25
CA TYR A 382 0.95 -33.81 14.96
C TYR A 382 0.69 -32.33 14.69
N PRO A 383 -0.29 -31.71 15.38
CA PRO A 383 -0.80 -30.39 15.01
C PRO A 383 0.27 -29.30 15.03
N TYR A 384 1.25 -29.34 15.94
CA TYR A 384 2.37 -28.40 15.93
C TYR A 384 3.32 -28.59 14.73
N ALA A 385 3.53 -29.82 14.26
CA ALA A 385 4.31 -30.07 13.05
C ALA A 385 3.57 -29.54 11.81
N PHE A 386 2.25 -29.71 11.77
CA PHE A 386 1.39 -29.10 10.75
C PHE A 386 1.53 -27.57 10.76
N LEU A 387 1.42 -26.92 11.93
CA LEU A 387 1.58 -25.47 12.06
C LEU A 387 2.96 -25.00 11.58
N VAL A 388 4.03 -25.76 11.83
CA VAL A 388 5.37 -25.43 11.33
C VAL A 388 5.43 -25.45 9.81
N LEU A 389 4.87 -26.48 9.17
CA LEU A 389 4.84 -26.57 7.70
C LEU A 389 3.92 -25.51 7.07
N TYR A 390 2.77 -25.25 7.69
CA TYR A 390 1.85 -24.21 7.27
C TYR A 390 2.42 -22.79 7.48
N GLY A 391 3.16 -22.57 8.56
CA GLY A 391 3.90 -21.33 8.79
C GLY A 391 5.07 -21.18 7.82
N ALA A 392 5.78 -22.27 7.50
CA ALA A 392 6.88 -22.26 6.55
C ALA A 392 6.41 -21.88 5.13
N GLN A 393 5.23 -22.33 4.69
CA GLN A 393 4.70 -21.87 3.41
C GLN A 393 4.40 -20.37 3.44
N LEU A 394 3.85 -19.81 4.53
CA LEU A 394 3.69 -18.36 4.69
C LEU A 394 5.02 -17.62 4.68
N LEU A 395 6.08 -18.20 5.26
CA LEU A 395 7.42 -17.60 5.21
C LEU A 395 7.89 -17.45 3.76
N PHE A 396 7.82 -18.53 2.97
CA PHE A 396 8.23 -18.51 1.57
C PHE A 396 7.36 -17.62 0.71
N ASP A 397 6.08 -17.57 1.04
CA ASP A 397 5.12 -16.70 0.38
C ASP A 397 5.50 -15.22 0.51
N ASN A 398 5.73 -14.78 1.74
CA ASN A 398 6.13 -13.40 2.04
C ASN A 398 7.56 -13.08 1.59
N LEU A 399 8.45 -14.08 1.57
CA LEU A 399 9.81 -13.96 1.06
C LEU A 399 9.83 -13.67 -0.44
N GLY A 400 9.01 -14.38 -1.21
CA GLY A 400 9.04 -14.34 -2.67
C GLY A 400 7.89 -13.55 -3.27
N PRO A 401 6.80 -14.23 -3.69
CA PRO A 401 5.71 -13.60 -4.44
C PRO A 401 5.05 -12.44 -3.70
N GLY A 402 4.93 -12.50 -2.38
CA GLY A 402 4.41 -11.39 -1.58
C GLY A 402 5.12 -10.07 -1.85
N ALA A 403 6.39 -9.98 -1.48
CA ALA A 403 7.15 -8.75 -1.66
C ALA A 403 7.39 -8.42 -3.14
N SER A 404 7.73 -9.40 -3.96
CA SER A 404 8.09 -9.17 -5.37
C SER A 404 6.93 -8.65 -6.23
N THR A 405 5.71 -9.16 -6.04
CA THR A 405 4.53 -8.67 -6.76
C THR A 405 4.19 -7.22 -6.43
N PHE A 406 4.56 -6.75 -5.24
CA PHE A 406 4.49 -5.33 -4.86
C PHE A 406 5.65 -4.50 -5.44
N VAL A 407 6.89 -4.98 -5.32
CA VAL A 407 8.09 -4.24 -5.75
C VAL A 407 8.16 -4.07 -7.27
N ILE A 408 7.94 -5.14 -8.03
CA ILE A 408 8.16 -5.16 -9.47
C ILE A 408 7.37 -4.08 -10.22
N PRO A 409 6.03 -3.97 -10.09
CA PRO A 409 5.27 -2.93 -10.76
C PRO A 409 5.63 -1.51 -10.28
N ALA A 410 6.15 -1.34 -9.06
CA ALA A 410 6.63 -0.03 -8.61
C ALA A 410 7.92 0.40 -9.34
N GLU A 411 8.79 -0.55 -9.69
CA GLU A 411 10.09 -0.28 -10.32
C GLU A 411 10.01 -0.21 -11.86
N ILE A 412 9.30 -1.14 -12.52
CA ILE A 412 9.38 -1.28 -13.99
C ILE A 412 8.61 -0.22 -14.77
N PHE A 413 7.62 0.42 -14.15
CA PHE A 413 6.79 1.42 -14.81
C PHE A 413 7.35 2.84 -14.61
N PRO A 414 7.30 3.69 -15.65
CA PRO A 414 7.86 5.03 -15.59
C PRO A 414 7.08 5.92 -14.64
N THR A 415 7.76 6.88 -14.00
CA THR A 415 7.19 7.77 -12.98
C THR A 415 5.87 8.43 -13.39
N VAL A 416 5.72 8.80 -14.67
CA VAL A 416 4.51 9.47 -15.21
C VAL A 416 3.26 8.59 -15.24
N SER A 417 3.41 7.26 -15.27
CA SER A 417 2.28 6.32 -15.31
C SER A 417 2.37 5.20 -14.26
N ARG A 418 3.35 5.29 -13.36
CA ARG A 418 3.66 4.28 -12.33
C ARG A 418 2.47 4.02 -11.42
N ALA A 419 1.88 5.07 -10.84
CA ALA A 419 0.75 4.93 -9.92
C ALA A 419 -0.44 4.23 -10.58
N THR A 420 -0.74 4.58 -11.84
CA THR A 420 -1.82 3.93 -12.60
C THR A 420 -1.51 2.46 -12.92
N CYS A 421 -0.32 2.14 -13.44
CA CYS A 421 0.04 0.75 -13.82
C CYS A 421 0.20 -0.16 -12.59
N HIS A 422 0.76 0.37 -11.51
CA HIS A 422 0.83 -0.30 -10.22
C HIS A 422 -0.58 -0.51 -9.64
N GLY A 423 -1.45 0.51 -9.71
CA GLY A 423 -2.85 0.40 -9.30
C GLY A 423 -3.62 -0.68 -10.07
N MET A 424 -3.41 -0.79 -11.39
CA MET A 424 -4.00 -1.88 -12.20
C MET A 424 -3.46 -3.26 -11.82
N SER A 425 -2.16 -3.36 -11.55
CA SER A 425 -1.53 -4.61 -11.10
C SER A 425 -2.07 -5.03 -9.74
N ALA A 426 -2.17 -4.09 -8.79
CA ALA A 426 -2.74 -4.32 -7.47
C ALA A 426 -4.22 -4.70 -7.52
N ALA A 427 -5.00 -4.05 -8.41
CA ALA A 427 -6.42 -4.37 -8.63
C ALA A 427 -6.62 -5.77 -9.21
N ALA A 428 -5.72 -6.24 -10.07
CA ALA A 428 -5.71 -7.62 -10.53
C ALA A 428 -5.42 -8.57 -9.35
N GLY A 429 -4.44 -8.26 -8.50
CA GLY A 429 -4.22 -8.97 -7.23
C GLY A 429 -5.50 -9.06 -6.40
N LYS A 430 -6.13 -7.94 -6.06
CA LYS A 430 -7.36 -7.95 -5.26
C LYS A 430 -8.54 -8.65 -5.94
N SER A 431 -8.59 -8.69 -7.27
CA SER A 431 -9.54 -9.54 -7.99
C SER A 431 -9.28 -11.02 -7.73
N GLY A 432 -8.02 -11.44 -7.75
CA GLY A 432 -7.59 -12.78 -7.33
C GLY A 432 -7.95 -13.08 -5.88
N ALA A 433 -7.75 -12.11 -4.98
CA ALA A 433 -8.14 -12.23 -3.57
C ALA A 433 -9.65 -12.41 -3.39
N VAL A 434 -10.48 -11.68 -4.15
CA VAL A 434 -11.95 -11.86 -4.12
C VAL A 434 -12.33 -13.26 -4.61
N VAL A 435 -11.71 -13.73 -5.69
CA VAL A 435 -11.95 -15.10 -6.20
C VAL A 435 -11.52 -16.14 -5.17
N GLY A 436 -10.31 -16.01 -4.63
CA GLY A 436 -9.75 -16.90 -3.61
C GLY A 436 -10.63 -16.93 -2.37
N SER A 437 -10.86 -15.78 -1.73
CA SER A 437 -11.66 -15.71 -0.50
C SER A 437 -13.11 -16.21 -0.69
N TYR A 438 -13.76 -15.92 -1.82
CA TYR A 438 -15.13 -16.38 -2.06
C TYR A 438 -15.21 -17.89 -2.35
N THR A 439 -14.21 -18.44 -3.05
CA THR A 439 -14.22 -19.86 -3.46
C THR A 439 -13.60 -20.78 -2.43
N PHE A 440 -12.67 -20.30 -1.61
CA PHE A 440 -11.85 -21.12 -0.73
C PHE A 440 -12.67 -21.94 0.27
N ASN A 441 -13.54 -21.30 1.05
CA ASN A 441 -14.35 -22.01 2.05
C ASN A 441 -15.28 -23.04 1.39
N LYS A 442 -15.97 -22.66 0.30
CA LYS A 442 -16.85 -23.58 -0.45
C LYS A 442 -16.08 -24.79 -1.00
N LEU A 443 -14.89 -24.55 -1.53
CA LEU A 443 -14.04 -25.60 -2.06
C LEU A 443 -13.55 -26.49 -0.91
N MET A 444 -13.05 -25.91 0.18
CA MET A 444 -12.57 -26.64 1.36
C MET A 444 -13.65 -27.54 1.96
N THR A 445 -14.91 -27.09 2.07
CA THR A 445 -16.03 -27.93 2.49
C THR A 445 -16.32 -29.06 1.50
N ALA A 446 -16.22 -28.80 0.20
CA ALA A 446 -16.56 -29.77 -0.84
C ALA A 446 -15.50 -30.85 -1.07
N ILE A 447 -14.21 -30.48 -1.05
CA ILE A 447 -13.10 -31.38 -1.39
C ILE A 447 -12.21 -31.72 -0.18
N GLY A 448 -12.37 -31.05 0.95
CA GLY A 448 -11.55 -31.24 2.15
C GLY A 448 -10.19 -30.52 2.10
N LEU A 449 -9.59 -30.33 3.28
CA LEU A 449 -8.34 -29.59 3.45
C LEU A 449 -7.13 -30.23 2.74
N GLU A 450 -7.07 -31.56 2.65
CA GLU A 450 -6.02 -32.27 1.90
C GLU A 450 -5.98 -31.82 0.43
N ASN A 451 -7.14 -31.84 -0.22
CA ASN A 451 -7.26 -31.46 -1.63
C ASN A 451 -7.09 -29.95 -1.85
N MET A 452 -7.28 -29.12 -0.82
CA MET A 452 -6.92 -27.70 -0.88
C MET A 452 -5.42 -27.50 -1.06
N PHE A 453 -4.55 -28.32 -0.43
CA PHE A 453 -3.11 -28.22 -0.66
C PHE A 453 -2.71 -28.58 -2.09
N TRP A 454 -3.37 -29.57 -2.68
CA TRP A 454 -3.18 -29.91 -4.10
C TRP A 454 -3.65 -28.78 -5.03
N PHE A 455 -4.77 -28.14 -4.70
CA PHE A 455 -5.24 -26.95 -5.43
C PHE A 455 -4.22 -25.81 -5.35
N CYS A 456 -3.74 -25.47 -4.15
CA CYS A 456 -2.72 -24.43 -3.96
C CYS A 456 -1.42 -24.77 -4.70
N LEU A 457 -0.96 -26.03 -4.66
CA LEU A 457 0.18 -26.49 -5.45
C LEU A 457 -0.02 -26.22 -6.95
N GLY A 458 -1.19 -26.55 -7.50
CA GLY A 458 -1.52 -26.33 -8.91
C GLY A 458 -1.49 -24.84 -9.30
N VAL A 459 -2.10 -23.97 -8.50
CA VAL A 459 -2.09 -22.52 -8.76
C VAL A 459 -0.67 -21.95 -8.60
N SER A 460 0.12 -22.42 -7.63
CA SER A 460 1.52 -22.02 -7.46
C SER A 460 2.41 -22.45 -8.64
N LEU A 461 2.16 -23.63 -9.24
CA LEU A 461 2.88 -24.06 -10.45
C LEU A 461 2.56 -23.15 -11.64
N LEU A 462 1.29 -22.76 -11.79
CA LEU A 462 0.87 -21.78 -12.80
C LEU A 462 1.52 -20.41 -12.54
N LEU A 463 1.57 -19.95 -11.29
CA LEU A 463 2.27 -18.71 -10.92
C LEU A 463 3.76 -18.79 -11.23
N ASN A 464 4.41 -19.92 -10.96
CA ASN A 464 5.83 -20.14 -11.27
C ASN A 464 6.09 -20.02 -12.77
N LEU A 465 5.28 -20.73 -13.58
CA LEU A 465 5.36 -20.66 -15.04
C LEU A 465 5.07 -19.25 -15.56
N TRP A 466 4.04 -18.58 -15.04
CA TRP A 466 3.68 -17.22 -15.40
C TRP A 466 4.82 -16.24 -15.12
N THR A 467 5.42 -16.35 -13.93
CA THR A 467 6.59 -15.55 -13.53
C THR A 467 7.77 -15.80 -14.46
N TRP A 468 8.02 -17.06 -14.82
CA TRP A 468 9.11 -17.40 -15.71
C TRP A 468 8.94 -16.80 -17.11
N VAL A 469 7.72 -16.81 -17.66
CA VAL A 469 7.43 -16.32 -19.02
C VAL A 469 7.31 -14.80 -19.09
N PHE A 470 6.51 -14.17 -18.21
CA PHE A 470 6.07 -12.78 -18.40
C PHE A 470 6.80 -11.75 -17.55
N ILE A 471 7.41 -12.16 -16.43
CA ILE A 471 8.13 -11.21 -15.56
C ILE A 471 9.55 -10.98 -16.11
N PRO A 472 9.97 -9.73 -16.34
CA PRO A 472 11.30 -9.42 -16.85
C PRO A 472 12.40 -9.77 -15.84
N PHE A 473 13.57 -10.10 -16.36
CA PHE A 473 14.77 -10.25 -15.55
C PHE A 473 15.51 -8.91 -15.50
N TYR A 474 15.57 -8.31 -14.32
CA TYR A 474 16.30 -7.06 -14.12
C TYR A 474 16.83 -6.96 -12.69
N GLY A 475 17.92 -6.21 -12.54
CA GLY A 475 18.52 -5.85 -11.27
C GLY A 475 18.77 -4.34 -11.19
N THR A 476 19.48 -3.96 -10.14
CA THR A 476 19.72 -2.57 -9.74
C THR A 476 20.42 -1.73 -10.81
N LYS A 477 21.41 -2.30 -11.51
CA LYS A 477 22.14 -1.61 -12.58
C LYS A 477 21.25 -1.39 -13.82
N GLN A 478 20.41 -2.36 -14.16
CA GLN A 478 19.46 -2.21 -15.27
C GLN A 478 18.41 -1.15 -14.97
N LEU A 479 18.00 -0.98 -13.72
CA LEU A 479 17.03 0.05 -13.32
C LEU A 479 17.54 1.46 -13.64
N VAL A 480 18.81 1.76 -13.34
CA VAL A 480 19.42 3.06 -13.66
C VAL A 480 19.37 3.33 -15.16
N HIS A 481 19.78 2.33 -15.97
CA HIS A 481 19.68 2.40 -17.43
C HIS A 481 18.25 2.55 -17.94
N LEU A 482 17.29 1.87 -17.29
CA LEU A 482 15.88 1.97 -17.63
C LEU A 482 15.34 3.36 -17.33
N GLU A 483 15.70 3.96 -16.20
CA GLU A 483 15.28 5.34 -15.88
C GLU A 483 15.82 6.36 -16.88
N GLU A 484 17.10 6.24 -17.27
CA GLU A 484 17.69 7.09 -18.31
C GLU A 484 17.06 6.85 -19.69
N SER A 485 16.86 5.60 -20.06
CA SER A 485 16.23 5.25 -21.35
C SER A 485 14.74 5.54 -21.36
N GLN A 486 14.08 5.63 -20.20
CA GLN A 486 12.72 6.13 -20.05
C GLN A 486 12.66 7.63 -20.32
N ARG A 487 13.68 8.41 -19.91
CA ARG A 487 13.81 9.83 -20.30
C ARG A 487 13.98 9.98 -21.81
N ASN A 488 14.68 9.04 -22.45
CA ASN A 488 14.96 9.08 -23.90
C ASN A 488 13.92 8.35 -24.77
N GLY A 489 12.93 7.67 -24.19
CA GLY A 489 11.82 7.02 -24.90
C GLY A 489 12.04 5.56 -25.33
N GLU A 490 13.21 4.95 -25.11
CA GLU A 490 13.66 3.64 -25.64
C GLU A 490 13.53 2.45 -24.65
N ALA A 491 12.91 2.67 -23.48
CA ALA A 491 13.02 1.77 -22.32
C ALA A 491 12.52 0.31 -22.47
N LEU A 492 11.55 0.02 -23.35
CA LEU A 492 10.90 -1.31 -23.38
C LEU A 492 11.83 -2.43 -23.86
N THR A 493 12.71 -2.12 -24.81
CA THR A 493 13.67 -3.08 -25.36
C THR A 493 14.71 -3.53 -24.35
N LEU A 494 14.94 -2.76 -23.29
CA LEU A 494 15.96 -3.02 -22.28
C LEU A 494 15.48 -3.94 -21.15
N LEU A 495 14.18 -3.93 -20.82
CA LEU A 495 13.59 -4.77 -19.77
C LEU A 495 13.82 -6.28 -19.97
N TYR A 496 14.05 -6.71 -21.21
CA TYR A 496 14.21 -8.12 -21.59
C TYR A 496 15.61 -8.45 -22.12
N LYS A 497 16.59 -7.55 -21.95
CA LYS A 497 17.98 -7.84 -22.32
C LYS A 497 18.70 -8.58 -21.18
N PRO A 498 19.59 -9.54 -21.50
CA PRO A 498 20.38 -10.24 -20.49
C PRO A 498 21.34 -9.28 -19.77
N CYS A 499 21.77 -9.62 -18.53
CA CYS A 499 22.73 -8.83 -17.75
C CYS A 499 23.98 -8.43 -18.55
N GLU A 500 24.51 -9.35 -19.33
CA GLU A 500 25.71 -9.20 -20.17
C GLU A 500 25.61 -8.01 -21.14
N TYR A 501 24.39 -7.66 -21.57
CA TYR A 501 24.14 -6.47 -22.40
C TYR A 501 24.56 -5.19 -21.67
N PHE A 502 24.21 -5.05 -20.40
CA PHE A 502 24.47 -3.84 -19.61
C PHE A 502 25.90 -3.76 -19.10
N GLU A 503 26.60 -4.88 -18.95
CA GLU A 503 28.04 -4.89 -18.69
C GLU A 503 28.84 -4.41 -19.91
N LYS A 504 28.34 -4.68 -21.12
CA LYS A 504 28.96 -4.26 -22.38
C LYS A 504 28.68 -2.80 -22.74
N TYR A 505 27.57 -2.25 -22.25
CA TYR A 505 27.13 -0.88 -22.50
C TYR A 505 26.84 -0.16 -21.17
N PRO A 506 27.85 0.09 -20.32
CA PRO A 506 27.64 0.79 -19.06
C PRO A 506 27.12 2.21 -19.30
N VAL A 507 26.30 2.71 -18.37
CA VAL A 507 25.87 4.12 -18.34
C VAL A 507 27.14 4.96 -18.45
N ARG A 508 27.20 5.90 -19.40
CA ARG A 508 28.29 6.88 -19.38
C ARG A 508 28.10 7.69 -18.11
N ASP A 509 29.10 7.69 -17.23
CA ASP A 509 29.18 8.62 -16.11
C ASP A 509 29.36 10.05 -16.65
N ASP A 510 28.32 10.62 -17.28
CA ASP A 510 28.32 11.99 -17.82
C ASP A 510 28.23 13.05 -16.70
N LEU A 511 28.58 12.68 -15.45
CA LEU A 511 28.92 13.62 -14.39
C LEU A 511 30.19 14.41 -14.71
N GLU A 512 31.10 13.89 -15.54
CA GLU A 512 32.27 14.65 -16.00
C GLU A 512 31.93 15.64 -17.14
N VAL A 513 30.93 15.34 -17.98
CA VAL A 513 30.57 16.21 -19.11
C VAL A 513 29.78 17.44 -18.65
N LEU A 514 28.95 17.32 -17.60
CA LEU A 514 28.23 18.47 -17.02
C LEU A 514 29.12 19.38 -16.14
N GLN A 515 30.22 18.87 -15.60
CA GLN A 515 31.24 19.71 -14.93
C GLN A 515 32.15 20.43 -15.94
N ALA A 516 32.37 19.86 -17.12
CA ALA A 516 33.19 20.49 -18.16
C ALA A 516 32.48 21.63 -18.91
N SER A 517 31.15 21.69 -18.92
CA SER A 517 30.38 22.75 -19.60
C SER A 517 29.98 23.93 -18.71
N ALA A 518 30.39 23.94 -17.43
CA ALA A 518 29.97 24.94 -16.46
C ALA A 518 31.10 25.85 -15.95
N ILE A 519 32.08 26.24 -16.80
CA ILE A 519 32.98 27.36 -16.50
C ILE A 519 33.38 28.11 -17.79
N PRO A 520 32.79 29.28 -18.11
CA PRO A 520 33.53 30.34 -18.76
C PRO A 520 34.21 31.17 -17.68
N SER A 521 35.46 30.83 -17.37
CA SER A 521 36.35 31.62 -16.53
C SER A 521 36.80 32.85 -17.31
N LYS A 522 35.99 33.91 -17.34
CA LYS A 522 36.44 35.28 -17.64
C LYS A 522 35.59 36.29 -16.88
N ILE A 523 35.91 36.51 -15.62
CA ILE A 523 35.64 37.78 -14.95
C ILE A 523 36.86 38.66 -15.25
N GLU A 524 36.74 39.54 -16.24
CA GLU A 524 37.66 40.67 -16.39
C GLU A 524 37.38 41.69 -15.29
N PRO A 525 38.38 42.16 -14.53
CA PRO A 525 38.18 43.22 -13.56
C PRO A 525 38.07 44.57 -14.29
N TYR A 526 36.88 45.14 -14.30
CA TYR A 526 36.67 46.53 -14.75
C TYR A 526 37.23 47.47 -13.69
N VAL A 527 38.47 47.92 -13.88
CA VAL A 527 39.10 48.99 -13.11
C VAL A 527 38.51 50.31 -13.57
N GLN A 528 37.68 50.95 -12.74
CA GLN A 528 37.32 52.36 -12.90
C GLN A 528 38.51 53.23 -12.47
N GLY A 529 39.15 53.88 -13.44
CA GLY A 529 40.03 55.03 -13.23
C GLY A 529 39.24 56.35 -13.25
N PRO A 530 39.78 57.44 -12.68
CA PRO A 530 39.02 58.60 -12.25
C PRO A 530 38.78 59.62 -13.37
N HIS A 531 37.60 60.21 -13.41
CA HIS A 531 37.37 61.47 -14.11
C HIS A 531 37.67 62.64 -13.17
N THR A 532 38.79 63.30 -13.44
CA THR A 532 39.02 64.72 -13.16
C THR A 532 38.45 65.56 -14.30
N ASN A 533 37.40 66.34 -14.02
CA ASN A 533 37.21 67.76 -14.35
C ASN A 533 35.75 68.15 -14.15
#